data_AF-A0A6M0CFD4-F1
#
_entry.id   AF-A0A6M0CFD4-F1
#
_cell.length_a   1.000
_cell.length_b   1.000
_cell.length_c   1.000
_cell.angle_alpha   90.00
_cell.angle_beta   90.00
_cell.angle_gamma   90.00
#
_symmetry.space_group_name_H-M   'P 1'
#
loop_
_entity.id
_entity.type
_entity.pdbx_description
1 polymer ?
#
loop_
_entity_poly.entity_id
_entity_poly.type
_entity_poly.pdbx_seq_one_letter_code
_entity_poly.pdbx_strand_id
1 'polypeptide(L)'
;MKNLIGTLLGIVFILLCSCNTNEIEDLEREVRTLNDSLSLVQAEQNSLLDSISKLIESNDVFDINAVKMSQIKSLFEFIARQPEAADVLISASEQIYSDFTELLPFTDSTIVERGRALAFLFEAIARQPEAFDVLDDAATQFLGAFDPANMSSNFNADTEARGIAISELFNAIARQPAAFDNLDSTATKFMGAFKVSQMSTNTVIEGKARGIALNELFVAISRQPAAFDELEQTATKFLGDYDPAIFSDELIEISKSFALSGLNQGLGRNPESEDLLDSICIKFLNFSFLSE
;
A
#
# COMPACT_ATOMS: atom_id res chain seq x y z
N MET A 1 66.50 -14.33 57.22
CA MET A 1 65.05 -14.26 56.89
C MET A 1 64.62 -12.92 56.30
N LYS A 2 65.07 -11.75 56.81
CA LYS A 2 64.72 -10.44 56.23
C LYS A 2 65.18 -10.24 54.76
N ASN A 3 66.33 -10.81 54.38
CA ASN A 3 66.85 -10.64 53.01
C ASN A 3 66.18 -11.54 51.97
N LEU A 4 65.46 -12.61 52.36
CA LEU A 4 64.81 -13.53 51.43
C LEU A 4 63.38 -13.06 51.08
N ILE A 5 62.72 -12.37 52.02
CA ILE A 5 61.39 -11.78 51.83
C ILE A 5 61.47 -10.57 50.90
N GLY A 6 62.55 -9.78 50.98
CA GLY A 6 62.78 -8.65 50.06
C GLY A 6 63.02 -9.06 48.60
N THR A 7 63.69 -10.20 48.37
CA THR A 7 63.93 -10.70 47.00
C THR A 7 62.69 -11.34 46.39
N LEU A 8 61.85 -12.04 47.18
CA LEU A 8 60.58 -12.58 46.68
C LEU A 8 59.55 -11.48 46.39
N LEU A 9 59.46 -10.44 47.22
CA LEU A 9 58.62 -9.27 46.95
C LEU A 9 59.12 -8.48 45.72
N GLY A 10 60.45 -8.37 45.55
CA GLY A 10 61.04 -7.75 44.36
C GLY A 10 60.75 -8.53 43.07
N ILE A 11 60.80 -9.87 43.10
CA ILE A 11 60.50 -10.71 41.94
C ILE A 11 59.00 -10.71 41.61
N VAL A 12 58.11 -10.70 42.61
CA VAL A 12 56.65 -10.56 42.39
C VAL A 12 56.30 -9.15 41.88
N PHE A 13 56.98 -8.10 42.35
CA PHE A 13 56.77 -6.73 41.85
C PHE A 13 57.34 -6.54 40.45
N ILE A 14 58.46 -7.18 40.11
CA ILE A 14 59.02 -7.18 38.74
C ILE A 14 58.15 -8.02 37.79
N LEU A 15 57.58 -9.15 38.24
CA LEU A 15 56.62 -9.94 37.45
C LEU A 15 55.27 -9.24 37.27
N LEU A 16 54.83 -8.41 38.22
CA LEU A 16 53.63 -7.57 38.08
C LEU A 16 53.89 -6.32 37.23
N CYS A 17 55.13 -5.82 37.18
CA CYS A 17 55.55 -4.70 36.31
C CYS A 17 56.08 -5.15 34.93
N SER A 18 56.19 -6.46 34.66
CA SER A 18 56.63 -6.98 33.35
C SER A 18 55.49 -7.37 32.42
N CYS A 19 54.23 -7.20 32.82
CA CYS A 19 53.18 -7.03 31.82
C CYS A 19 53.42 -5.67 31.19
N ASN A 20 54.02 -5.68 30.01
CA ASN A 20 54.22 -4.53 29.16
C ASN A 20 52.88 -3.80 29.09
N THR A 21 52.77 -2.61 29.69
CA THR A 21 51.50 -1.86 29.78
C THR A 21 50.89 -1.66 28.40
N ASN A 22 51.76 -1.57 27.38
CA ASN A 22 51.38 -1.52 25.98
C ASN A 22 50.68 -2.82 25.51
N GLU A 23 51.11 -4.00 25.95
CA GLU A 23 50.45 -5.28 25.63
C GLU A 23 49.10 -5.41 26.34
N ILE A 24 48.96 -4.91 27.56
CA ILE A 24 47.68 -4.86 28.26
C ILE A 24 46.73 -3.87 27.56
N GLU A 25 47.19 -2.68 27.19
CA GLU A 25 46.41 -1.68 26.47
C GLU A 25 45.99 -2.18 25.07
N ASP A 26 46.87 -2.90 24.37
CA ASP A 26 46.56 -3.54 23.09
C ASP A 26 45.52 -4.67 23.26
N LEU A 27 45.66 -5.52 24.28
CA LEU A 27 44.66 -6.55 24.61
C LEU A 27 43.31 -5.93 25.00
N GLU A 28 43.29 -4.86 25.77
CA GLU A 28 42.04 -4.15 26.12
C GLU A 28 41.37 -3.54 24.89
N ARG A 29 42.16 -3.01 23.94
CA ARG A 29 41.66 -2.48 22.67
C ARG A 29 41.10 -3.59 21.78
N GLU A 30 41.76 -4.74 21.70
CA GLU A 30 41.25 -5.92 20.99
C GLU A 30 39.96 -6.44 21.62
N VAL A 31 39.90 -6.54 22.95
CA VAL A 31 38.69 -6.96 23.68
C VAL A 31 37.52 -6.00 23.42
N ARG A 32 37.76 -4.68 23.41
CA ARG A 32 36.72 -3.70 23.04
C ARG A 32 36.26 -3.87 21.60
N THR A 33 37.19 -4.01 20.67
CA THR A 33 36.88 -4.23 19.24
C THR A 33 36.08 -5.50 19.02
N LEU A 34 36.44 -6.58 19.73
CA LEU A 34 35.71 -7.85 19.72
C LEU A 34 34.32 -7.71 20.33
N ASN A 35 34.17 -6.94 21.41
CA ASN A 35 32.89 -6.70 22.06
C ASN A 35 31.96 -5.85 21.17
N ASP A 36 32.49 -4.84 20.49
CA ASP A 36 31.75 -4.04 19.52
C ASP A 36 31.32 -4.90 18.33
N SER A 37 32.22 -5.73 17.81
CA SER A 37 31.92 -6.68 16.74
C SER A 37 30.85 -7.69 17.17
N LEU A 38 30.91 -8.18 18.41
CA LEU A 38 29.91 -9.09 18.97
C LEU A 38 28.54 -8.40 19.08
N SER A 39 28.48 -7.14 19.49
CA SER A 39 27.23 -6.37 19.57
C SER A 39 26.60 -6.16 18.19
N LEU A 40 27.42 -5.94 17.16
CA LEU A 40 26.98 -5.76 15.79
C LEU A 40 26.44 -7.08 15.21
N VAL A 41 27.15 -8.19 15.44
CA VAL A 41 26.69 -9.54 15.06
C VAL A 41 25.39 -9.90 15.79
N GLN A 42 25.24 -9.53 17.07
CA GLN A 42 23.98 -9.74 17.81
C GLN A 42 22.82 -8.90 17.24
N ALA A 43 23.06 -7.65 16.83
CA ALA A 43 22.06 -6.82 16.18
C ALA A 43 21.64 -7.40 14.81
N GLU A 44 22.60 -7.85 14.00
CA GLU A 44 22.34 -8.54 12.73
C GLU A 44 21.57 -9.85 12.94
N GLN A 45 21.97 -10.65 13.95
CA GLN A 45 21.28 -11.89 14.29
C GLN A 45 19.83 -11.62 14.73
N ASN A 46 19.57 -10.58 15.52
CA ASN A 46 18.22 -10.20 15.92
C ASN A 46 17.39 -9.70 14.72
N SER A 47 17.99 -8.94 13.81
CA SER A 47 17.34 -8.51 12.56
C SER A 47 17.03 -9.70 11.63
N LEU A 48 17.92 -10.68 11.57
CA LEU A 48 17.72 -11.93 10.84
C LEU A 48 16.61 -12.77 11.49
N LEU A 49 16.57 -12.87 12.82
CA LEU A 49 15.50 -13.57 13.54
C LEU A 49 14.14 -12.89 13.38
N ASP A 50 14.09 -11.56 13.32
CA ASP A 50 12.87 -10.80 13.00
C ASP A 50 12.43 -11.06 11.55
N SER A 51 13.37 -11.09 10.61
CA SER A 51 13.12 -11.41 9.20
C SER A 51 12.69 -12.87 8.99
N ILE A 52 13.28 -13.81 9.74
CA ILE A 52 12.91 -15.23 9.77
C ILE A 52 11.54 -15.40 10.44
N SER A 53 11.23 -14.66 11.51
CA SER A 53 9.89 -14.67 12.13
C SER A 53 8.85 -14.14 11.15
N LYS A 54 9.13 -13.05 10.44
CA LYS A 54 8.29 -12.55 9.34
C LYS A 54 8.13 -13.56 8.22
N LEU A 55 9.17 -14.34 7.90
CA LEU A 55 9.14 -15.41 6.90
C LEU A 55 8.36 -16.66 7.36
N ILE A 56 8.40 -16.97 8.65
CA ILE A 56 7.66 -18.08 9.26
C ILE A 56 6.19 -17.69 9.49
N GLU A 57 5.92 -16.42 9.80
CA GLU A 57 4.57 -15.82 9.77
C GLU A 57 4.05 -15.75 8.33
N SER A 58 4.92 -15.44 7.35
CA SER A 58 4.67 -15.57 5.92
C SER A 58 4.94 -16.98 5.40
N ASN A 59 4.72 -18.01 6.22
CA ASN A 59 4.40 -19.32 5.69
C ASN A 59 3.07 -19.13 4.95
N ASP A 60 3.16 -18.56 3.74
CA ASP A 60 2.06 -18.22 2.85
C ASP A 60 1.25 -19.49 2.78
N VAL A 61 0.18 -19.51 3.57
CA VAL A 61 -0.89 -20.47 3.39
C VAL A 61 -1.28 -20.19 1.96
N PHE A 62 -0.85 -21.07 1.04
CA PHE A 62 -1.10 -20.91 -0.37
C PHE A 62 -2.60 -20.68 -0.53
N ASP A 63 -2.95 -19.43 -0.77
CA ASP A 63 -4.33 -19.00 -0.70
C ASP A 63 -4.93 -19.22 -2.06
N ILE A 64 -5.42 -20.45 -2.26
CA ILE A 64 -6.03 -20.84 -3.52
C ILE A 64 -7.19 -19.89 -3.88
N ASN A 65 -7.90 -19.31 -2.91
CA ASN A 65 -9.00 -18.39 -3.19
C ASN A 65 -8.47 -17.06 -3.74
N ALA A 66 -7.39 -16.53 -3.17
CA ALA A 66 -6.72 -15.35 -3.71
C ALA A 66 -6.16 -15.63 -5.12
N VAL A 67 -5.57 -16.81 -5.35
CA VAL A 67 -5.09 -17.22 -6.68
C VAL A 67 -6.27 -17.26 -7.68
N LYS A 68 -7.40 -17.85 -7.32
CA LYS A 68 -8.61 -17.86 -8.16
C LYS A 68 -9.10 -16.45 -8.47
N MET A 69 -9.24 -15.60 -7.45
CA MET A 69 -9.65 -14.19 -7.60
C MET A 69 -8.72 -13.41 -8.55
N SER A 70 -7.40 -13.65 -8.46
CA SER A 70 -6.42 -12.96 -9.29
C SER A 70 -6.61 -13.20 -10.79
N GLN A 71 -7.22 -14.32 -11.19
CA GLN A 71 -7.40 -14.67 -12.61
C GLN A 71 -8.48 -13.83 -13.30
N ILE A 72 -9.40 -13.23 -12.54
CA ILE A 72 -10.52 -12.45 -13.09
C ILE A 72 -10.06 -11.16 -13.78
N LYS A 73 -8.88 -10.63 -13.43
CA LYS A 73 -8.29 -9.46 -14.10
C LYS A 73 -8.26 -9.62 -15.62
N SER A 74 -7.83 -10.81 -16.08
CA SER A 74 -7.73 -11.14 -17.50
C SER A 74 -9.10 -11.20 -18.17
N LEU A 75 -10.15 -11.62 -17.46
CA LEU A 75 -11.52 -11.66 -18.00
C LEU A 75 -11.97 -10.25 -18.43
N PHE A 76 -11.82 -9.25 -17.55
CA PHE A 76 -12.21 -7.88 -17.88
C PHE A 76 -11.38 -7.29 -19.03
N GLU A 77 -10.07 -7.55 -19.04
CA GLU A 77 -9.20 -7.13 -20.14
C GLU A 77 -9.65 -7.70 -21.49
N PHE A 78 -10.01 -8.99 -21.53
CA PHE A 78 -10.44 -9.65 -22.76
C PHE A 78 -11.85 -9.24 -23.19
N ILE A 79 -12.80 -9.09 -22.25
CA ILE A 79 -14.14 -8.55 -22.57
C ILE A 79 -14.01 -7.14 -23.16
N ALA A 80 -13.20 -6.26 -22.58
CA ALA A 80 -13.00 -4.92 -23.12
C ALA A 80 -12.31 -4.90 -24.50
N ARG A 81 -11.60 -5.96 -24.87
CA ARG A 81 -10.98 -6.10 -26.20
C ARG A 81 -11.93 -6.71 -27.23
N GLN A 82 -12.77 -7.65 -26.82
CA GLN A 82 -13.68 -8.42 -27.68
C GLN A 82 -15.00 -8.70 -26.93
N PRO A 83 -15.90 -7.70 -26.81
CA PRO A 83 -17.14 -7.86 -26.06
C PRO A 83 -18.03 -9.01 -26.60
N GLU A 84 -17.95 -9.29 -27.90
CA GLU A 84 -18.69 -10.38 -28.55
C GLU A 84 -18.25 -11.78 -28.10
N ALA A 85 -17.07 -11.91 -27.50
CA ALA A 85 -16.57 -13.16 -26.94
C ALA A 85 -16.93 -13.34 -25.46
N ALA A 86 -17.66 -12.40 -24.85
CA ALA A 86 -17.90 -12.37 -23.40
C ALA A 86 -18.51 -13.66 -22.86
N ASP A 87 -19.53 -14.22 -23.51
CA ASP A 87 -20.18 -15.47 -23.05
C ASP A 87 -19.18 -16.64 -22.95
N VAL A 88 -18.29 -16.76 -23.93
CA VAL A 88 -17.26 -17.81 -23.96
C VAL A 88 -16.19 -17.55 -22.89
N LEU A 89 -15.79 -16.28 -22.71
CA LEU A 89 -14.81 -15.88 -21.71
C LEU A 89 -15.34 -16.11 -20.29
N ILE A 90 -16.60 -15.75 -20.02
CA ILE A 90 -17.28 -16.01 -18.74
C ILE A 90 -17.35 -17.51 -18.48
N SER A 91 -17.81 -18.30 -19.47
CA SER A 91 -17.87 -19.77 -19.35
C SER A 91 -16.50 -20.40 -19.08
N ALA A 92 -15.43 -19.83 -19.62
CA ALA A 92 -14.05 -20.27 -19.35
C ALA A 92 -13.60 -19.89 -17.93
N SER A 93 -13.95 -18.69 -17.45
CA SER A 93 -13.68 -18.25 -16.08
C SER A 93 -14.44 -19.09 -15.04
N GLU A 94 -15.67 -19.52 -15.35
CA GLU A 94 -16.47 -20.41 -14.50
C GLU A 94 -15.78 -21.76 -14.23
N GLN A 95 -14.82 -22.19 -15.07
CA GLN A 95 -14.03 -23.39 -14.80
C GLN A 95 -13.09 -23.25 -13.60
N ILE A 96 -12.81 -22.01 -13.17
CA ILE A 96 -11.96 -21.70 -12.02
C ILE A 96 -12.82 -21.64 -10.74
N TYR A 97 -13.94 -20.93 -10.81
CA TYR A 97 -15.01 -20.88 -9.81
C TYR A 97 -16.26 -20.27 -10.45
N SER A 98 -17.46 -20.67 -10.01
CA SER A 98 -18.71 -20.26 -10.66
C SER A 98 -19.11 -18.84 -10.28
N ASP A 99 -18.98 -18.48 -9.00
CA ASP A 99 -19.27 -17.15 -8.48
C ASP A 99 -18.49 -16.85 -7.18
N PHE A 100 -18.43 -15.58 -6.80
CA PHE A 100 -17.61 -15.11 -5.67
C PHE A 100 -17.93 -15.78 -4.33
N THR A 101 -19.14 -16.34 -4.16
CA THR A 101 -19.55 -16.97 -2.89
C THR A 101 -18.77 -18.25 -2.59
N GLU A 102 -18.22 -18.92 -3.62
CA GLU A 102 -17.31 -20.05 -3.45
C GLU A 102 -15.99 -19.66 -2.76
N LEU A 103 -15.63 -18.37 -2.80
CA LEU A 103 -14.40 -17.85 -2.23
C LEU A 103 -14.60 -17.29 -0.81
N LEU A 104 -15.84 -17.33 -0.29
CA LEU A 104 -16.16 -16.83 1.05
C LEU A 104 -15.79 -17.81 2.17
N PRO A 105 -15.43 -17.31 3.37
CA PRO A 105 -15.15 -15.90 3.67
C PRO A 105 -13.86 -15.44 2.98
N PHE A 106 -13.80 -14.17 2.55
CA PHE A 106 -12.57 -13.66 1.98
C PHE A 106 -11.47 -13.56 3.05
N THR A 107 -10.29 -14.00 2.65
CA THR A 107 -9.03 -13.74 3.36
C THR A 107 -8.49 -12.36 2.99
N ASP A 108 -7.53 -11.85 3.76
CA ASP A 108 -6.81 -10.61 3.44
C ASP A 108 -6.22 -10.65 2.02
N SER A 109 -5.60 -11.77 1.63
CA SER A 109 -5.06 -11.94 0.27
C SER A 109 -6.14 -11.92 -0.79
N THR A 110 -7.30 -12.54 -0.55
CA THR A 110 -8.43 -12.51 -1.50
C THR A 110 -8.99 -11.10 -1.65
N ILE A 111 -9.08 -10.34 -0.56
CA ILE A 111 -9.53 -8.93 -0.55
C ILE A 111 -8.59 -8.06 -1.41
N VAL A 112 -7.27 -8.20 -1.23
CA VAL A 112 -6.28 -7.45 -2.02
C VAL A 112 -6.38 -7.81 -3.51
N GLU A 113 -6.50 -9.09 -3.84
CA GLU A 113 -6.65 -9.53 -5.23
C GLU A 113 -7.97 -9.06 -5.87
N ARG A 114 -9.06 -8.99 -5.09
CA ARG A 114 -10.32 -8.39 -5.51
C ARG A 114 -10.16 -6.89 -5.81
N GLY A 115 -9.44 -6.13 -4.98
CA GLY A 115 -9.12 -4.73 -5.24
C GLY A 115 -8.33 -4.52 -6.53
N ARG A 116 -7.36 -5.41 -6.82
CA ARG A 116 -6.64 -5.41 -8.09
C ARG A 116 -7.56 -5.75 -9.27
N ALA A 117 -8.45 -6.74 -9.13
CA ALA A 117 -9.42 -7.04 -10.18
C ALA A 117 -10.38 -5.88 -10.47
N LEU A 118 -10.77 -5.11 -9.44
CA LEU A 118 -11.56 -3.89 -9.61
C LEU A 118 -10.79 -2.80 -10.37
N ALA A 119 -9.49 -2.64 -10.14
CA ALA A 119 -8.68 -1.73 -10.94
C ALA A 119 -8.75 -2.08 -12.44
N PHE A 120 -8.58 -3.35 -12.79
CA PHE A 120 -8.71 -3.82 -14.18
C PHE A 120 -10.13 -3.63 -14.75
N LEU A 121 -11.16 -3.77 -13.92
CA LEU A 121 -12.54 -3.47 -14.33
C LEU A 121 -12.72 -1.99 -14.68
N PHE A 122 -12.19 -1.06 -13.89
CA PHE A 122 -12.25 0.38 -14.20
C PHE A 122 -11.51 0.71 -15.50
N GLU A 123 -10.33 0.13 -15.70
CA GLU A 123 -9.61 0.28 -16.97
C GLU A 123 -10.43 -0.26 -18.15
N ALA A 124 -11.04 -1.44 -17.99
CA ALA A 124 -11.88 -2.08 -18.99
C ALA A 124 -13.09 -1.21 -19.37
N ILE A 125 -13.81 -0.66 -18.38
CA ILE A 125 -14.95 0.23 -18.59
C ILE A 125 -14.51 1.50 -19.33
N ALA A 126 -13.42 2.14 -18.90
CA ALA A 126 -12.92 3.34 -19.57
C ALA A 126 -12.44 3.06 -21.01
N ARG A 127 -11.92 1.87 -21.27
CA ARG A 127 -11.47 1.44 -22.60
C ARG A 127 -12.63 1.14 -23.55
N GLN A 128 -13.69 0.50 -23.05
CA GLN A 128 -14.81 0.05 -23.86
C GLN A 128 -16.15 0.30 -23.14
N PRO A 129 -16.62 1.56 -23.08
CA PRO A 129 -17.84 1.91 -22.34
C PRO A 129 -19.09 1.18 -22.84
N GLU A 130 -19.14 0.81 -24.12
CA GLU A 130 -20.28 0.08 -24.71
C GLU A 130 -20.39 -1.36 -24.21
N ALA A 131 -19.31 -1.91 -23.62
CA ALA A 131 -19.31 -3.23 -22.98
C ALA A 131 -19.65 -3.16 -21.48
N PHE A 132 -20.10 -2.00 -20.98
CA PHE A 132 -20.36 -1.79 -19.56
C PHE A 132 -21.28 -2.84 -18.94
N ASP A 133 -22.44 -3.10 -19.56
CA ASP A 133 -23.43 -4.01 -18.98
C ASP A 133 -22.83 -5.41 -18.76
N VAL A 134 -22.11 -5.94 -19.74
CA VAL A 134 -21.49 -7.27 -19.63
C VAL A 134 -20.30 -7.28 -18.66
N LEU A 135 -19.56 -6.19 -18.55
CA LEU A 135 -18.49 -6.03 -17.56
C LEU A 135 -19.05 -5.96 -16.13
N ASP A 136 -20.14 -5.24 -15.92
CA ASP A 136 -20.81 -5.12 -14.62
C ASP A 136 -21.45 -6.46 -14.19
N ASP A 137 -22.07 -7.18 -15.13
CA ASP A 137 -22.61 -8.53 -14.88
C ASP A 137 -21.49 -9.51 -14.48
N ALA A 138 -20.40 -9.54 -15.24
CA ALA A 138 -19.23 -10.38 -14.92
C ALA A 138 -18.63 -10.00 -13.56
N ALA A 139 -18.49 -8.71 -13.26
CA ALA A 139 -18.00 -8.25 -11.96
C ALA A 139 -18.94 -8.63 -10.81
N THR A 140 -20.25 -8.59 -11.04
CA THR A 140 -21.26 -9.02 -10.07
C THR A 140 -21.10 -10.49 -9.74
N GLN A 141 -20.92 -11.33 -10.76
CA GLN A 141 -20.73 -12.77 -10.60
C GLN A 141 -19.41 -13.10 -9.90
N PHE A 142 -18.29 -12.54 -10.37
CA PHE A 142 -16.97 -13.01 -9.95
C PHE A 142 -16.34 -12.24 -8.79
N LEU A 143 -16.68 -10.96 -8.60
CA LEU A 143 -16.13 -10.13 -7.51
C LEU A 143 -17.11 -9.99 -6.34
N GLY A 144 -18.40 -10.02 -6.63
CA GLY A 144 -19.47 -9.73 -5.66
C GLY A 144 -19.52 -8.27 -5.23
N ALA A 145 -20.71 -7.75 -4.91
CA ALA A 145 -20.85 -6.37 -4.40
C ALA A 145 -20.10 -6.18 -3.06
N PHE A 146 -19.79 -4.93 -2.71
CA PHE A 146 -19.19 -4.63 -1.42
C PHE A 146 -20.13 -5.02 -0.28
N ASP A 147 -19.65 -5.90 0.61
CA ASP A 147 -20.35 -6.28 1.83
C ASP A 147 -19.36 -6.23 3.02
N PRO A 148 -19.55 -5.33 3.99
CA PRO A 148 -18.73 -5.26 5.20
C PRO A 148 -18.60 -6.57 5.96
N ALA A 149 -19.56 -7.49 5.83
CA ALA A 149 -19.51 -8.80 6.47
C ALA A 149 -18.41 -9.72 5.90
N ASN A 150 -17.92 -9.43 4.70
CA ASN A 150 -16.88 -10.20 3.99
C ASN A 150 -15.51 -9.51 4.01
N MET A 151 -15.33 -8.46 4.81
CA MET A 151 -14.09 -7.67 4.89
C MET A 151 -13.21 -8.12 6.06
N SER A 152 -11.96 -7.68 6.11
CA SER A 152 -11.07 -8.05 7.21
C SER A 152 -11.47 -7.32 8.51
N SER A 153 -11.23 -7.95 9.66
CA SER A 153 -11.64 -7.41 10.96
C SER A 153 -10.88 -6.14 11.37
N ASN A 154 -9.71 -5.89 10.76
CA ASN A 154 -8.86 -4.73 11.00
C ASN A 154 -8.78 -3.76 9.81
N PHE A 155 -9.50 -4.05 8.72
CA PHE A 155 -9.54 -3.31 7.47
C PHE A 155 -8.18 -3.05 6.79
N ASN A 156 -7.09 -3.72 7.19
CA ASN A 156 -5.77 -3.49 6.59
C ASN A 156 -5.77 -3.86 5.09
N ALA A 157 -6.21 -5.08 4.78
CA ALA A 157 -6.30 -5.58 3.42
C ALA A 157 -7.31 -4.77 2.58
N ASP A 158 -8.44 -4.40 3.19
CA ASP A 158 -9.46 -3.57 2.55
C ASP A 158 -8.94 -2.19 2.17
N THR A 159 -8.17 -1.59 3.07
CA THR A 159 -7.54 -0.28 2.87
C THR A 159 -6.53 -0.32 1.73
N GLU A 160 -5.69 -1.36 1.68
CA GLU A 160 -4.78 -1.58 0.55
C GLU A 160 -5.54 -1.78 -0.76
N ALA A 161 -6.53 -2.68 -0.77
CA ALA A 161 -7.38 -2.98 -1.92
C ALA A 161 -8.07 -1.72 -2.47
N ARG A 162 -8.62 -0.89 -1.57
CA ARG A 162 -9.25 0.39 -1.91
C ARG A 162 -8.24 1.37 -2.48
N GLY A 163 -7.06 1.51 -1.89
CA GLY A 163 -6.00 2.37 -2.42
C GLY A 163 -5.65 2.03 -3.88
N ILE A 164 -5.50 0.74 -4.18
CA ILE A 164 -5.23 0.24 -5.55
C ILE A 164 -6.38 0.56 -6.50
N ALA A 165 -7.61 0.24 -6.10
CA ALA A 165 -8.78 0.41 -6.95
C ALA A 165 -9.12 1.89 -7.21
N ILE A 166 -9.03 2.76 -6.19
CA ILE A 166 -9.26 4.21 -6.33
C ILE A 166 -8.22 4.83 -7.27
N SER A 167 -6.95 4.42 -7.15
CA SER A 167 -5.86 4.90 -8.00
C SER A 167 -6.18 4.69 -9.48
N GLU A 168 -6.65 3.49 -9.84
CA GLU A 168 -7.02 3.20 -11.23
C GLU A 168 -8.34 3.85 -11.62
N LEU A 169 -9.28 4.02 -10.70
CA LEU A 169 -10.52 4.76 -10.96
C LEU A 169 -10.24 6.20 -11.40
N PHE A 170 -9.31 6.91 -10.75
CA PHE A 170 -8.91 8.25 -11.18
C PHE A 170 -8.31 8.26 -12.60
N ASN A 171 -7.45 7.28 -12.89
CA ASN A 171 -6.87 7.12 -14.22
C ASN A 171 -7.93 6.81 -15.28
N ALA A 172 -8.90 5.95 -14.96
CA ALA A 172 -10.02 5.59 -15.82
C ALA A 172 -10.91 6.80 -16.13
N ILE A 173 -11.27 7.60 -15.11
CA ILE A 173 -12.05 8.83 -15.27
C ILE A 173 -11.31 9.83 -16.16
N ALA A 174 -10.03 10.11 -15.88
CA ALA A 174 -9.26 11.05 -16.69
C ALA A 174 -9.07 10.59 -18.14
N ARG A 175 -9.03 9.26 -18.38
CA ARG A 175 -8.92 8.69 -19.73
C ARG A 175 -10.23 8.77 -20.50
N GLN A 176 -11.36 8.55 -19.83
CA GLN A 176 -12.68 8.54 -20.46
C GLN A 176 -13.74 9.21 -19.57
N PRO A 177 -13.75 10.56 -19.50
CA PRO A 177 -14.69 11.30 -18.64
C PRO A 177 -16.15 11.01 -18.98
N ALA A 178 -16.46 10.75 -20.26
CA ALA A 178 -17.82 10.41 -20.69
C ALA A 178 -18.36 9.09 -20.10
N ALA A 179 -17.49 8.23 -19.54
CA ALA A 179 -17.89 7.01 -18.85
C ALA A 179 -18.02 7.20 -17.32
N PHE A 180 -17.99 8.44 -16.82
CA PHE A 180 -17.99 8.74 -15.39
C PHE A 180 -19.15 8.08 -14.64
N ASP A 181 -20.39 8.20 -15.13
CA ASP A 181 -21.56 7.62 -14.45
C ASP A 181 -21.44 6.09 -14.29
N ASN A 182 -20.90 5.41 -15.30
CA ASN A 182 -20.63 3.98 -15.26
C ASN A 182 -19.53 3.65 -14.26
N LEU A 183 -18.42 4.41 -14.27
CA LEU A 183 -17.30 4.23 -13.36
C LEU A 183 -17.70 4.49 -11.89
N ASP A 184 -18.44 5.57 -11.62
CA ASP A 184 -18.91 5.93 -10.27
C ASP A 184 -19.91 4.92 -9.73
N SER A 185 -20.86 4.46 -10.56
CA SER A 185 -21.82 3.44 -10.16
C SER A 185 -21.15 2.10 -9.85
N THR A 186 -20.20 1.66 -10.68
CA THR A 186 -19.38 0.46 -10.42
C THR A 186 -18.58 0.62 -9.13
N ALA A 187 -17.86 1.73 -8.95
CA ALA A 187 -17.07 1.95 -7.73
C ALA A 187 -17.94 1.95 -6.47
N THR A 188 -19.12 2.58 -6.54
CA THR A 188 -20.09 2.58 -5.44
C THR A 188 -20.55 1.17 -5.09
N LYS A 189 -20.90 0.38 -6.10
CA LYS A 189 -21.39 -0.99 -5.94
C LYS A 189 -20.35 -1.93 -5.34
N PHE A 190 -19.11 -1.85 -5.82
CA PHE A 190 -18.09 -2.85 -5.51
C PHE A 190 -17.06 -2.43 -4.44
N MET A 191 -16.93 -1.14 -4.13
CA MET A 191 -16.01 -0.66 -3.09
C MET A 191 -16.74 -0.04 -1.91
N GLY A 192 -17.98 0.44 -2.11
CA GLY A 192 -18.66 1.27 -1.14
C GLY A 192 -18.01 2.66 -0.99
N ALA A 193 -18.80 3.63 -0.50
CA ALA A 193 -18.28 4.95 -0.17
C ALA A 193 -17.41 4.91 1.11
N PHE A 194 -16.56 5.92 1.28
CA PHE A 194 -15.75 6.10 2.48
C PHE A 194 -16.62 6.12 3.75
N LYS A 195 -16.18 5.38 4.78
CA LYS A 195 -16.76 5.41 6.13
C LYS A 195 -15.65 5.26 7.15
N VAL A 196 -15.66 6.10 8.19
CA VAL A 196 -14.69 6.05 9.30
C VAL A 196 -14.66 4.68 9.98
N SER A 197 -15.81 4.01 10.08
CA SER A 197 -15.92 2.67 10.66
C SER A 197 -15.26 1.56 9.84
N GLN A 198 -14.74 1.87 8.65
CA GLN A 198 -14.11 0.95 7.69
C GLN A 198 -12.66 1.36 7.39
N MET A 199 -12.11 2.29 8.16
CA MET A 199 -10.69 2.65 8.08
C MET A 199 -9.84 1.61 8.80
N SER A 200 -8.63 1.40 8.29
CA SER A 200 -7.62 0.65 9.02
C SER A 200 -7.25 1.38 10.32
N THR A 201 -7.09 0.63 11.41
CA THR A 201 -6.52 1.18 12.64
C THR A 201 -5.00 1.38 12.54
N ASN A 202 -4.37 0.89 11.46
CA ASN A 202 -2.97 1.09 11.19
C ASN A 202 -2.77 2.35 10.35
N THR A 203 -2.39 3.43 11.04
CA THR A 203 -2.09 4.75 10.46
C THR A 203 -1.17 4.69 9.24
N VAL A 204 -0.19 3.78 9.24
CA VAL A 204 0.77 3.66 8.13
C VAL A 204 0.12 3.07 6.89
N ILE A 205 -0.75 2.07 7.04
CA ILE A 205 -1.46 1.44 5.91
C ILE A 205 -2.47 2.42 5.33
N GLU A 206 -3.27 3.05 6.19
CA GLU A 206 -4.27 4.06 5.80
C GLU A 206 -3.61 5.25 5.11
N GLY A 207 -2.58 5.83 5.73
CA GLY A 207 -1.84 6.97 5.18
C GLY A 207 -1.23 6.65 3.81
N LYS A 208 -0.64 5.45 3.64
CA LYS A 208 -0.06 4.99 2.37
C LYS A 208 -1.11 4.81 1.29
N ALA A 209 -2.18 4.06 1.55
CA ALA A 209 -3.22 3.78 0.58
C ALA A 209 -3.86 5.10 0.08
N ARG A 210 -4.16 5.99 1.03
CA ARG A 210 -4.69 7.32 0.74
C ARG A 210 -3.72 8.18 -0.08
N GLY A 211 -2.44 8.17 0.27
CA GLY A 211 -1.41 8.94 -0.44
C GLY A 211 -1.14 8.45 -1.86
N ILE A 212 -1.16 7.12 -2.08
CA ILE A 212 -1.03 6.52 -3.41
C ILE A 212 -2.23 6.89 -4.29
N ALA A 213 -3.45 6.83 -3.76
CA ALA A 213 -4.63 7.27 -4.49
C ALA A 213 -4.56 8.76 -4.87
N LEU A 214 -4.12 9.61 -3.94
CA LEU A 214 -3.92 11.04 -4.22
C LEU A 214 -2.81 11.32 -5.23
N ASN A 215 -1.73 10.53 -5.22
CA ASN A 215 -0.69 10.60 -6.25
C ASN A 215 -1.30 10.48 -7.65
N GLU A 216 -2.11 9.43 -7.88
CA GLU A 216 -2.78 9.22 -9.16
C GLU A 216 -3.85 10.27 -9.45
N LEU A 217 -4.54 10.80 -8.43
CA LEU A 217 -5.48 11.92 -8.60
C LEU A 217 -4.78 13.16 -9.18
N PHE A 218 -3.62 13.55 -8.64
CA PHE A 218 -2.86 14.68 -9.16
C PHE A 218 -2.45 14.47 -10.62
N VAL A 219 -1.96 13.26 -10.94
CA VAL A 219 -1.59 12.91 -12.31
C VAL A 219 -2.81 12.92 -13.24
N ALA A 220 -3.95 12.41 -12.78
CA ALA A 220 -5.21 12.39 -13.52
C ALA A 220 -5.72 13.80 -13.83
N ILE A 221 -5.75 14.69 -12.84
CA ILE A 221 -6.16 16.10 -12.99
C ILE A 221 -5.25 16.79 -14.01
N SER A 222 -3.93 16.68 -13.88
CA SER A 222 -3.01 17.34 -14.81
C SER A 222 -3.09 16.80 -16.24
N ARG A 223 -3.52 15.54 -16.42
CA ARG A 223 -3.78 14.95 -17.74
C ARG A 223 -5.09 15.44 -18.36
N GLN A 224 -6.12 15.60 -17.54
CA GLN A 224 -7.46 15.96 -17.98
C GLN A 224 -8.11 16.97 -17.02
N PRO A 225 -7.67 18.25 -17.03
CA PRO A 225 -8.20 19.26 -16.11
C PRO A 225 -9.70 19.51 -16.26
N ALA A 226 -10.25 19.27 -17.47
CA ALA A 226 -11.68 19.41 -17.73
C ALA A 226 -12.56 18.36 -17.02
N ALA A 227 -11.97 17.28 -16.46
CA ALA A 227 -12.67 16.28 -15.65
C ALA A 227 -12.45 16.49 -14.14
N PHE A 228 -12.03 17.70 -13.75
CA PHE A 228 -11.70 18.01 -12.36
C PHE A 228 -12.87 17.77 -11.41
N ASP A 229 -14.08 18.21 -11.78
CA ASP A 229 -15.26 18.09 -10.93
C ASP A 229 -15.57 16.61 -10.63
N GLU A 230 -15.52 15.74 -11.65
CA GLU A 230 -15.72 14.29 -11.50
C GLU A 230 -14.63 13.63 -10.65
N LEU A 231 -13.37 14.03 -10.86
CA LEU A 231 -12.23 13.52 -10.10
C LEU A 231 -12.28 13.95 -8.63
N GLU A 232 -12.60 15.21 -8.36
CA GLU A 232 -12.75 15.76 -7.00
C GLU A 232 -13.95 15.11 -6.28
N GLN A 233 -15.09 14.96 -6.97
CA GLN A 233 -16.26 14.28 -6.46
C GLN A 233 -15.92 12.83 -6.05
N THR A 234 -15.18 12.13 -6.91
CA THR A 234 -14.72 10.76 -6.65
C THR A 234 -13.81 10.70 -5.42
N ALA A 235 -12.85 11.63 -5.32
CA ALA A 235 -11.95 11.71 -4.17
C ALA A 235 -12.72 11.98 -2.86
N THR A 236 -13.67 12.92 -2.90
CA THR A 236 -14.56 13.23 -1.77
C THR A 236 -15.32 11.97 -1.31
N LYS A 237 -15.88 11.22 -2.26
CA LYS A 237 -16.72 10.05 -1.99
C LYS A 237 -15.94 8.85 -1.45
N PHE A 238 -14.73 8.60 -1.94
CA PHE A 238 -14.00 7.37 -1.65
C PHE A 238 -12.78 7.55 -0.75
N LEU A 239 -12.18 8.75 -0.67
CA LEU A 239 -11.08 9.06 0.26
C LEU A 239 -11.54 9.86 1.47
N GLY A 240 -12.63 10.63 1.34
CA GLY A 240 -13.10 11.55 2.37
C GLY A 240 -12.27 12.82 2.44
N ASP A 241 -12.93 13.96 2.65
CA ASP A 241 -12.29 15.27 2.87
C ASP A 241 -11.49 15.24 4.17
N TYR A 242 -10.43 16.05 4.25
CA TYR A 242 -9.66 16.16 5.48
C TYR A 242 -10.55 16.67 6.63
N ASP A 243 -10.50 15.93 7.74
CA ASP A 243 -11.11 16.27 9.02
C ASP A 243 -10.11 15.89 10.13
N PRO A 244 -9.62 16.84 10.94
CA PRO A 244 -8.69 16.56 12.04
C PRO A 244 -9.28 15.64 13.12
N ALA A 245 -10.61 15.47 13.18
CA ALA A 245 -11.24 14.51 14.09
C ALA A 245 -11.16 13.06 13.58
N ILE A 246 -10.92 12.86 12.28
CA ILE A 246 -10.86 11.56 11.62
C ILE A 246 -9.42 11.19 11.27
N PHE A 247 -8.67 12.12 10.68
CA PHE A 247 -7.32 11.89 10.19
C PHE A 247 -6.30 12.54 11.11
N SER A 248 -5.45 11.71 11.73
CA SER A 248 -4.35 12.18 12.57
C SER A 248 -3.27 12.90 11.74
N ASP A 249 -2.50 13.76 12.39
CA ASP A 249 -1.37 14.45 11.76
C ASP A 249 -0.37 13.44 11.15
N GLU A 250 -0.09 12.34 11.86
CA GLU A 250 0.78 11.27 11.36
C GLU A 250 0.25 10.64 10.07
N LEU A 251 -1.06 10.33 10.01
CA LEU A 251 -1.69 9.78 8.80
C LEU A 251 -1.51 10.74 7.62
N ILE A 252 -1.78 12.02 7.86
CA ILE A 252 -1.71 13.07 6.84
C ILE A 252 -0.27 13.27 6.35
N GLU A 253 0.73 13.27 7.23
CA GLU A 253 2.13 13.36 6.82
C GLU A 253 2.58 12.17 5.98
N ILE A 254 2.11 10.96 6.30
CA ILE A 254 2.35 9.78 5.47
C ILE A 254 1.66 9.94 4.11
N SER A 255 0.38 10.34 4.08
CA SER A 255 -0.35 10.58 2.82
C SER A 255 0.34 11.62 1.94
N LYS A 256 0.79 12.75 2.51
CA LYS A 256 1.58 13.77 1.79
C LYS A 256 2.83 13.18 1.16
N SER A 257 3.58 12.39 1.93
CA SER A 257 4.84 11.78 1.46
C SER A 257 4.65 10.88 0.24
N PHE A 258 3.54 10.13 0.18
CA PHE A 258 3.22 9.27 -0.96
C PHE A 258 2.56 10.03 -2.12
N ALA A 259 1.84 11.11 -1.84
CA ALA A 259 1.15 11.91 -2.86
C ALA A 259 2.06 12.92 -3.59
N LEU A 260 3.15 13.36 -2.94
CA LEU A 260 4.02 14.44 -3.42
C LEU A 260 4.65 14.18 -4.79
N SER A 261 4.97 12.92 -5.11
CA SER A 261 5.49 12.57 -6.44
C SER A 261 4.48 12.91 -7.55
N GLY A 262 3.19 12.63 -7.32
CA GLY A 262 2.12 12.92 -8.26
C GLY A 262 1.87 14.39 -8.42
N LEU A 263 1.91 15.15 -7.31
CA LEU A 263 1.80 16.60 -7.34
C LEU A 263 2.93 17.21 -8.19
N ASN A 264 4.18 16.83 -7.93
CA ASN A 264 5.33 17.33 -8.69
C ASN A 264 5.27 16.93 -10.16
N GLN A 265 4.87 15.69 -10.46
CA GLN A 265 4.67 15.23 -11.83
C GLN A 265 3.55 16.00 -12.53
N GLY A 266 2.45 16.26 -11.82
CA GLY A 266 1.30 16.99 -12.31
C GLY A 266 1.66 18.42 -12.67
N LEU A 267 2.27 19.16 -11.74
CA LEU A 267 2.79 20.51 -11.95
C LEU A 267 3.82 20.56 -13.09
N GLY A 268 4.73 19.58 -13.15
CA GLY A 268 5.72 19.50 -14.23
C GLY A 268 5.11 19.21 -15.61
N ARG A 269 3.97 18.51 -15.65
CA ARG A 269 3.26 18.16 -16.88
C ARG A 269 2.35 19.28 -17.36
N ASN A 270 1.60 19.90 -16.45
CA ASN A 270 0.62 20.93 -16.75
C ASN A 270 0.61 22.00 -15.64
N PRO A 271 1.54 22.97 -15.69
CA PRO A 271 1.64 24.03 -14.69
C PRO A 271 0.37 24.87 -14.55
N GLU A 272 -0.42 25.01 -15.63
CA GLU A 272 -1.68 25.78 -15.61
C GLU A 272 -2.76 25.13 -14.74
N SER A 273 -2.56 23.89 -14.29
CA SER A 273 -3.45 23.22 -13.34
C SER A 273 -3.11 23.51 -11.88
N GLU A 274 -2.16 24.41 -11.57
CA GLU A 274 -1.69 24.68 -10.21
C GLU A 274 -2.83 24.99 -9.22
N ASP A 275 -3.78 25.84 -9.58
CA ASP A 275 -4.93 26.18 -8.73
C ASP A 275 -5.79 24.94 -8.41
N LEU A 276 -5.99 24.06 -9.39
CA LEU A 276 -6.76 22.83 -9.21
C LEU A 276 -6.01 21.86 -8.29
N LEU A 277 -4.70 21.67 -8.51
CA LEU A 277 -3.89 20.78 -7.69
C LEU A 277 -3.75 21.32 -6.25
N ASP A 278 -3.66 22.64 -6.08
CA ASP A 278 -3.61 23.29 -4.76
C ASP A 278 -4.93 23.10 -4.00
N SER A 279 -6.07 23.22 -4.69
CA SER A 279 -7.38 22.95 -4.08
C SER A 279 -7.49 21.52 -3.52
N ILE A 280 -6.91 20.52 -4.21
CA ILE A 280 -6.83 19.14 -3.72
C ILE A 280 -5.91 19.02 -2.51
N CYS A 281 -4.77 19.72 -2.50
CA CYS A 281 -3.87 19.76 -1.35
C CYS A 281 -4.56 20.33 -0.11
N ILE A 282 -5.30 21.43 -0.27
CA ILE A 282 -6.05 22.07 0.82
C ILE A 282 -7.13 21.11 1.33
N LYS A 283 -7.96 20.59 0.42
CA LYS A 283 -9.14 19.79 0.76
C LYS A 283 -8.82 18.44 1.38
N PHE A 284 -7.74 17.78 0.94
CA PHE A 284 -7.47 16.38 1.30
C PHE A 284 -6.18 16.17 2.11
N LEU A 285 -5.25 17.13 2.07
CA LEU A 285 -3.94 17.02 2.74
C LEU A 285 -3.68 18.16 3.74
N ASN A 286 -4.61 19.11 3.88
CA ASN A 286 -4.51 20.23 4.81
C ASN A 286 -3.23 21.08 4.62
N PHE A 287 -2.87 21.40 3.38
CA PHE A 287 -1.84 22.40 3.10
C PHE A 287 -2.05 23.07 1.73
N SER A 288 -1.51 24.28 1.61
CA SER A 288 -1.40 25.02 0.34
C SER A 288 0.07 25.05 -0.08
N PHE A 289 0.35 24.88 -1.37
CA PHE A 289 1.68 25.13 -1.94
C PHE A 289 1.73 26.42 -2.74
N LEU A 290 0.57 26.96 -3.14
CA LEU A 290 0.46 28.34 -3.57
C LEU A 290 0.56 29.22 -2.32
N SER A 291 1.45 30.22 -2.36
CA SER A 291 1.66 31.12 -1.23
C SER A 291 0.40 31.94 -0.97
N GLU A 292 0.08 32.22 0.30
CA GLU A 292 -0.79 33.37 0.64
C GLU A 292 -0.15 34.70 0.22
#